data_AF-A0A350IN79-F1
#
_entry.id   AF-A0A350IN79-F1
#
_cell.length_a   1.000
_cell.length_b   1.000
_cell.length_c   1.000
_cell.angle_alpha   90.00
_cell.angle_beta   90.00
_cell.angle_gamma   90.00
#
_symmetry.space_group_name_H-M   'P 1'
#
loop_
_entity.id
_entity.type
_entity.pdbx_description
1 polymer ?
#
loop_
_entity_poly.entity_id
_entity_poly.type
_entity_poly.pdbx_seq_one_letter_code
_entity_poly.pdbx_strand_id
1 'polypeptide(L)'
;MNKIILGTICGLVFGIIDVLVMIPLKYENNRKRSEAMSAAFVERFMIGFLIPNVDLGIHPALIGLLLGVGLSLPSAIITRAYVPIIGIGIVGSVIIGLIIGTIL
;
A
#
# COMPACT_ATOMS: atom_id res chain seq x y z
N MET A 1 -13.60 2.94 -16.51
CA MET A 1 -12.52 3.95 -16.28
C MET A 1 -11.18 3.35 -16.69
N ASN A 2 -10.16 4.14 -17.08
CA ASN A 2 -8.85 3.59 -17.40
C ASN A 2 -8.18 3.02 -16.13
N LYS A 3 -7.86 1.71 -16.11
CA LYS A 3 -7.23 1.01 -14.98
C LYS A 3 -5.92 1.65 -14.52
N ILE A 4 -5.16 2.23 -15.45
CA ILE A 4 -3.92 2.95 -15.15
C ILE A 4 -4.19 4.23 -14.35
N ILE A 5 -5.21 5.00 -14.73
CA ILE A 5 -5.60 6.23 -14.02
C ILE A 5 -6.15 5.89 -12.63
N LEU A 6 -7.04 4.89 -12.56
CA LEU A 6 -7.61 4.43 -11.29
C LEU A 6 -6.50 3.93 -10.34
N GLY A 7 -5.58 3.10 -10.84
CA GLY A 7 -4.43 2.64 -10.07
C GLY A 7 -3.55 3.79 -9.58
N THR A 8 -3.31 4.79 -10.44
CA THR A 8 -2.52 5.97 -10.05
C THR A 8 -3.18 6.73 -8.90
N ILE A 9 -4.50 6.94 -8.96
CA ILE A 9 -5.25 7.63 -7.90
C ILE A 9 -5.23 6.79 -6.60
N CYS A 10 -5.55 5.50 -6.68
CA CYS A 10 -5.52 4.60 -5.52
C CYS A 10 -4.13 4.54 -4.87
N GLY A 11 -3.07 4.43 -5.68
CA GLY A 11 -1.69 4.44 -5.22
C GLY A 11 -1.32 5.76 -4.53
N LEU A 12 -1.63 6.91 -5.14
CA LEU A 12 -1.35 8.21 -4.55
C LEU A 12 -2.04 8.39 -3.20
N VAL A 13 -3.33 8.09 -3.13
CA VAL A 13 -4.11 8.20 -1.88
C VAL A 13 -3.54 7.28 -0.81
N PHE A 14 -3.23 6.03 -1.16
CA PHE A 14 -2.72 5.07 -0.17
C PHE A 14 -1.33 5.47 0.33
N GLY A 15 -0.43 5.86 -0.58
CA GLY A 15 0.90 6.34 -0.22
C GLY A 15 0.86 7.59 0.66
N ILE A 16 0.00 8.57 0.35
CA ILE A 16 -0.15 9.77 1.17
C ILE A 16 -0.65 9.42 2.58
N ILE A 17 -1.69 8.59 2.69
CA ILE A 17 -2.23 8.18 3.99
C ILE A 17 -1.15 7.52 4.86
N ASP A 18 -0.36 6.62 4.28
CA ASP A 18 0.69 5.91 5.01
C ASP A 18 1.78 6.88 5.52
N VAL A 19 2.23 7.81 4.66
CA VAL A 19 3.18 8.86 5.04
C VAL A 19 2.62 9.74 6.17
N LEU A 20 1.34 10.10 6.13
CA LEU A 20 0.70 10.90 7.18
C LEU A 20 0.71 10.19 8.54
N VAL A 21 0.45 8.88 8.55
CA VAL A 21 0.53 8.04 9.77
C VAL A 21 1.96 7.97 10.33
N MET A 22 2.97 8.12 9.47
CA MET A 22 4.38 8.08 9.85
C MET A 22 4.96 9.40 10.39
N ILE A 23 4.27 10.54 10.20
CA ILE A 23 4.72 11.86 10.66
C ILE A 23 5.01 11.93 12.18
N PRO A 24 4.14 11.41 13.08
CA PRO A 24 4.37 11.50 14.53
C PRO A 24 5.40 10.51 15.07
N LEU A 25 5.95 9.61 14.24
CA LEU A 25 6.93 8.62 14.69
C LEU A 25 8.30 9.25 14.98
N LYS A 26 9.04 8.65 15.92
CA LYS A 26 10.40 9.08 16.26
C LYS A 26 11.42 8.43 15.32
N TYR A 27 12.34 9.25 14.83
CA TYR A 27 13.44 8.82 13.96
C TYR A 27 14.77 9.30 14.55
N GLU A 28 15.84 8.53 14.33
CA GLU A 28 17.17 8.91 14.82
C GLU A 28 17.69 10.20 14.18
N ASN A 29 17.38 10.43 12.90
CA ASN A 29 17.79 11.63 12.17
C ASN A 29 16.85 11.89 10.98
N ASN A 30 16.96 13.09 10.40
CA ASN A 30 16.13 13.53 9.26
C ASN A 30 16.35 12.67 8.01
N ARG A 31 17.56 12.13 7.82
CA ARG A 31 17.86 11.27 6.66
C ARG A 31 17.08 9.96 6.74
N LYS A 32 17.17 9.24 7.87
CA LYS A 32 16.41 8.00 8.12
C LYS A 32 14.90 8.22 8.06
N ARG A 33 14.43 9.40 8.51
CA ARG A 33 13.03 9.79 8.36
C ARG A 33 12.61 9.85 6.89
N SER A 34 13.37 10.57 6.06
CA SER A 34 13.07 10.69 4.63
C SER A 34 13.17 9.36 3.90
N GLU A 35 14.18 8.54 4.20
CA GLU A 35 14.34 7.19 3.65
C GLU A 35 13.14 6.29 4.01
N ALA A 36 12.72 6.28 5.28
CA ALA A 36 11.58 5.47 5.71
C ALA A 36 10.26 5.93 5.09
N MET A 37 9.96 7.24 5.11
CA MET A 37 8.71 7.77 4.57
C MET A 37 8.61 7.63 3.05
N SER A 38 9.72 7.81 2.32
CA SER A 38 9.75 7.62 0.86
C SER A 38 9.63 6.15 0.47
N ALA A 39 10.31 5.25 1.17
CA ALA A 39 10.19 3.80 0.93
C ALA A 39 8.74 3.33 1.16
N ALA A 40 8.14 3.74 2.28
CA ALA A 40 6.77 3.39 2.62
C ALA A 40 5.76 3.97 1.61
N PHE A 41 5.93 5.24 1.19
CA PHE A 41 5.12 5.84 0.13
C PHE A 41 5.16 5.01 -1.16
N VAL A 42 6.36 4.67 -1.65
CA VAL A 42 6.53 3.95 -2.92
C VAL A 42 5.91 2.55 -2.84
N GLU A 43 6.12 1.84 -1.72
CA GLU A 43 5.52 0.52 -1.50
C GLU A 43 3.98 0.60 -1.58
N ARG A 44 3.38 1.53 -0.84
CA ARG A 44 1.92 1.71 -0.76
C ARG A 44 1.34 2.22 -2.07
N PHE A 45 2.06 3.11 -2.76
CA PHE A 45 1.72 3.55 -4.10
C PHE A 45 1.66 2.37 -5.06
N MET A 46 2.69 1.53 -5.08
CA MET A 46 2.74 0.37 -5.98
C MET A 46 1.65 -0.65 -5.66
N ILE A 47 1.36 -0.91 -4.39
CA ILE A 47 0.22 -1.75 -4.00
C ILE A 47 -1.09 -1.19 -4.56
N GLY A 48 -1.39 0.09 -4.30
CA GLY A 48 -2.63 0.72 -4.80
C GLY A 48 -2.71 0.77 -6.33
N PHE A 49 -1.57 0.98 -7.00
CA PHE A 49 -1.48 0.98 -8.45
C PHE A 49 -1.74 -0.40 -9.06
N LEU A 50 -1.23 -1.46 -8.45
CA LEU A 50 -1.33 -2.80 -9.01
C LEU A 50 -2.72 -3.41 -8.88
N ILE A 51 -3.48 -3.10 -7.82
CA ILE A 51 -4.80 -3.72 -7.56
C ILE A 51 -5.76 -3.67 -8.77
N PRO A 52 -6.01 -2.51 -9.44
CA PRO A 52 -6.87 -2.50 -10.62
C PRO A 52 -6.22 -3.05 -11.90
N ASN A 53 -4.89 -3.16 -11.94
CA ASN A 53 -4.13 -3.50 -13.14
C ASN A 53 -3.76 -4.99 -13.23
N VAL A 54 -3.73 -5.68 -12.09
CA VAL A 54 -3.51 -7.12 -12.00
C VAL A 54 -4.84 -7.85 -12.19
N ASP A 55 -4.86 -8.81 -13.10
CA ASP A 55 -6.00 -9.71 -13.30
C ASP A 55 -5.58 -11.14 -12.99
N LEU A 56 -6.15 -11.69 -11.91
CA LEU A 56 -5.95 -13.07 -11.46
C LEU A 56 -7.22 -13.91 -11.58
N GLY A 57 -8.29 -13.40 -12.20
CA GLY A 57 -9.57 -14.10 -12.30
C GLY A 57 -10.29 -14.32 -10.96
N ILE A 58 -9.93 -13.57 -9.92
CA ILE A 58 -10.53 -13.63 -8.57
C ILE A 58 -11.06 -12.26 -8.14
N HIS A 59 -11.83 -12.22 -7.05
CA HIS A 59 -12.40 -10.99 -6.53
C HIS A 59 -11.32 -9.92 -6.22
N PRO A 60 -11.46 -8.65 -6.65
CA PRO A 60 -10.42 -7.62 -6.47
C PRO A 60 -9.98 -7.37 -5.02
N ALA A 61 -10.87 -7.59 -4.04
CA ALA A 61 -10.50 -7.56 -2.61
C ALA A 61 -9.48 -8.64 -2.22
N LEU A 62 -9.54 -9.84 -2.83
CA LEU A 62 -8.54 -10.90 -2.62
C LEU A 62 -7.22 -10.56 -3.31
N ILE A 63 -7.26 -9.93 -4.49
CA ILE A 63 -6.07 -9.38 -5.14
C ILE A 63 -5.41 -8.35 -4.23
N GLY A 64 -6.21 -7.44 -3.67
CA GLY A 64 -5.80 -6.48 -2.65
C GLY A 64 -5.09 -7.17 -1.48
N LEU A 65 -5.74 -8.13 -0.84
CA LEU A 65 -5.16 -8.90 0.27
C LEU A 65 -3.81 -9.54 -0.10
N LEU A 66 -3.74 -10.23 -1.24
CA LEU A 66 -2.51 -10.89 -1.70
C LEU A 66 -1.37 -9.90 -1.94
N LEU A 67 -1.65 -8.80 -2.63
CA LEU A 67 -0.65 -7.76 -2.90
C LEU A 67 -0.24 -7.02 -1.62
N GLY A 68 -1.20 -6.69 -0.76
CA GLY A 68 -0.97 -5.99 0.51
C GLY A 68 -0.14 -6.81 1.49
N VAL A 69 -0.38 -8.12 1.59
CA VAL A 69 0.48 -9.02 2.40
C VAL A 69 1.83 -9.23 1.73
N GLY A 70 1.82 -9.64 0.46
CA GLY A 70 3.01 -10.08 -0.25
C GLY A 70 4.04 -8.98 -0.43
N LEU A 71 3.61 -7.77 -0.79
CA LEU A 71 4.51 -6.65 -1.05
C LEU A 71 4.95 -5.93 0.23
N SER A 72 4.20 -6.05 1.33
CA SER A 72 4.60 -5.48 2.63
C SER A 72 5.44 -6.40 3.50
N LEU A 73 5.48 -7.70 3.18
CA LEU A 73 6.28 -8.66 3.91
C LEU A 73 7.79 -8.37 3.88
N PRO A 74 8.43 -8.02 2.73
CA PRO A 74 9.85 -7.68 2.70
C PRO A 74 10.21 -6.52 3.64
N SER A 75 9.43 -5.43 3.60
CA SER A 75 9.63 -4.27 4.47
C SER A 75 9.44 -4.62 5.95
N ALA A 76 8.46 -5.46 6.27
CA ALA A 76 8.25 -5.99 7.62
C ALA A 76 9.43 -6.85 8.12
N ILE A 77 10.03 -7.67 7.23
CA ILE A 77 11.20 -8.50 7.56
C ILE A 77 12.41 -7.62 7.86
N ILE A 78 12.68 -6.62 7.01
CA ILE A 78 13.83 -5.72 7.14
C ILE A 78 13.74 -4.89 8.42
N THR A 79 12.56 -4.33 8.70
CA THR A 79 12.34 -3.41 9.84
C THR A 79 11.96 -4.11 11.14
N ARG A 80 11.64 -5.41 11.09
CA ARG A 80 11.06 -6.20 12.20
C ARG A 80 9.69 -5.67 12.69
N ALA A 81 9.05 -4.79 11.94
CA ALA A 81 7.79 -4.15 12.32
C ALA A 81 6.58 -4.82 11.63
N TYR A 82 6.34 -6.10 11.93
CA TYR A 82 5.34 -6.91 11.24
C TYR A 82 3.91 -6.39 11.39
N VAL A 83 3.44 -6.18 12.62
CA VAL A 83 2.05 -5.80 12.90
C VAL A 83 1.66 -4.48 12.20
N PRO A 84 2.39 -3.36 12.36
CA PRO A 84 1.98 -2.11 11.72
C PRO A 84 2.10 -2.15 10.20
N ILE A 85 3.18 -2.74 9.66
CA ILE A 85 3.42 -2.73 8.21
C ILE A 85 2.43 -3.64 7.47
N ILE A 86 2.24 -4.87 7.96
CA ILE A 86 1.30 -5.81 7.34
C ILE A 86 -0.14 -5.38 7.62
N GLY A 87 -0.45 -4.90 8.83
CA GLY A 87 -1.79 -4.45 9.20
C GLY A 87 -2.30 -3.32 8.31
N ILE A 88 -1.51 -2.26 8.13
CA ILE A 88 -1.87 -1.15 7.23
C ILE A 88 -1.93 -1.64 5.77
N GLY A 89 -0.99 -2.49 5.36
CA GLY A 89 -0.95 -3.08 4.02
C GLY A 89 -2.22 -3.84 3.68
N ILE A 90 -2.67 -4.74 4.56
CA ILE A 90 -3.90 -5.51 4.40
C ILE A 90 -5.12 -4.59 4.37
N VAL A 91 -5.29 -3.75 5.40
CA VAL A 91 -6.52 -2.96 5.54
C VAL A 91 -6.69 -2.01 4.35
N GLY A 92 -5.64 -1.27 3.99
CA GLY A 92 -5.70 -0.35 2.85
C GLY A 92 -5.93 -1.08 1.52
N SER A 93 -5.21 -2.16 1.25
CA SER A 93 -5.32 -2.89 -0.01
C SER A 93 -6.68 -3.60 -0.19
N VAL A 94 -7.24 -4.16 0.88
CA VAL A 94 -8.58 -4.78 0.84
C VAL A 94 -9.66 -3.73 0.60
N ILE A 95 -9.59 -2.57 1.27
CA ILE A 95 -10.52 -1.46 1.03
C ILE A 95 -10.44 -0.99 -0.43
N ILE A 96 -9.23 -0.81 -0.96
CA ILE A 96 -9.04 -0.44 -2.38
C ILE A 96 -9.65 -1.51 -3.29
N GLY A 97 -9.37 -2.79 -3.03
CA GLY A 97 -9.95 -3.89 -3.81
C GLY A 97 -11.48 -3.93 -3.77
N LEU A 98 -12.10 -3.67 -2.61
CA LEU A 98 -13.57 -3.58 -2.49
C LEU A 98 -14.14 -2.41 -3.30
N ILE A 99 -13.52 -1.23 -3.23
CA ILE A 99 -13.94 -0.05 -4.00
C ILE A 99 -13.81 -0.33 -5.51
N ILE A 100 -12.74 -1.00 -5.93
CA ILE A 100 -12.52 -1.29 -7.34
C ILE A 100 -13.51 -2.34 -7.85
N GLY A 101 -13.83 -3.35 -7.06
CA GLY A 101 -14.84 -4.36 -7.40
C GLY A 101 -16.27 -3.82 -7.56
N THR A 102 -16.56 -2.59 -7.14
CA THR A 102 -17.85 -1.93 -7.40
C THR A 102 -17.82 -0.99 -8.59
N ILE A 103 -16.64 -0.61 -9.10
CA ILE A 103 -16.44 0.37 -10.17
C ILE A 103 -16.07 -0.30 -11.51
N LEU A 104 -15.37 -1.44 -11.47
CA LEU A 104 -14.97 -2.24 -12.63
C LEU A 104 -15.93 -3.41 -12.86
#